data_AF-A0A0N5CQK1-F1
#
_entry.id   AF-A0A0N5CQK1-F1
#
_cell.length_a   1.000
_cell.length_b   1.000
_cell.length_c   1.000
_cell.angle_alpha   90.00
_cell.angle_beta   90.00
_cell.angle_gamma   90.00
#
_symmetry.space_group_name_H-M   'P 1'
#
loop_
_entity.id
_entity.type
_entity.pdbx_description
1 polymer ?
#
loop_
_entity_poly.entity_id
_entity_poly.type
_entity_poly.pdbx_seq_one_letter_code
_entity_poly.pdbx_strand_id
1 'polypeptide(L)'
;MLQWNPCGEVDQSCIQSEEIWGGTTYALASFYILMNQRRQGFETAQGWYQSCWEKFGLQYQTPEAITDRYYRAIGYMRPLAIWAMQWALEMKKSNM
;
A
#
# COMPACT_ATOMS: atom_id res chain seq x y z
N MET A 1 -16.80 -10.28 -2.15
CA MET A 1 -16.02 -11.37 -2.77
C MET A 1 -15.28 -10.73 -3.93
N LEU A 2 -13.95 -10.58 -3.84
CA LEU A 2 -13.16 -9.80 -4.79
C LEU A 2 -13.23 -10.45 -6.17
N GLN A 3 -13.82 -9.78 -7.15
CA GLN A 3 -13.83 -10.23 -8.54
C GLN A 3 -12.52 -9.79 -9.19
N TRP A 4 -11.51 -10.66 -9.12
CA TRP A 4 -10.30 -10.47 -9.91
C TRP A 4 -10.68 -10.56 -11.39
N ASN A 5 -10.45 -9.49 -12.16
CA ASN A 5 -10.68 -9.49 -13.60
C ASN A 5 -9.48 -10.19 -14.29
N PRO A 6 -9.68 -11.37 -14.93
CA PRO A 6 -8.61 -12.11 -15.57
C PRO A 6 -7.97 -11.37 -16.76
N CYS A 7 -8.63 -10.35 -17.30
CA CYS A 7 -8.11 -9.50 -18.38
C CYS A 7 -7.09 -8.45 -17.88
N GLY A 8 -6.89 -8.31 -16.57
CA GLY A 8 -5.95 -7.35 -15.98
C GLY A 8 -6.46 -5.91 -15.91
N GLU A 9 -7.74 -5.68 -16.23
CA GLU A 9 -8.38 -4.37 -16.05
C GLU A 9 -8.78 -4.16 -14.59
N VAL A 10 -8.85 -2.90 -14.16
CA VAL A 10 -9.34 -2.53 -12.83
C VAL A 10 -10.81 -2.92 -12.71
N ASP A 11 -11.19 -3.54 -11.59
CA ASP A 11 -12.58 -3.87 -11.28
C ASP A 11 -13.35 -2.58 -10.93
N GLN A 12 -14.40 -2.29 -11.71
CA GLN A 12 -15.28 -1.12 -11.54
C GLN A 12 -16.64 -1.46 -10.90
N SER A 13 -16.78 -2.68 -10.35
CA SER A 13 -18.03 -3.10 -9.70
C SER A 13 -18.31 -2.37 -8.38
N CYS A 14 -17.27 -1.83 -7.72
CA CYS A 14 -17.43 -1.00 -6.54
C CYS A 14 -16.38 0.11 -6.46
N ILE A 15 -16.69 1.19 -5.74
CA ILE A 15 -15.74 2.31 -5.58
C ILE A 15 -14.46 1.83 -4.89
N GLN A 16 -14.57 0.89 -3.95
CA GLN A 16 -13.42 0.36 -3.23
C GLN A 16 -12.47 -0.48 -4.10
N SER A 17 -12.93 -1.07 -5.21
CA SER A 17 -12.07 -1.88 -6.10
C SER A 17 -11.21 -1.01 -7.02
N GLU A 18 -11.57 0.26 -7.19
CA GLU A 18 -10.79 1.26 -7.92
C GLU A 18 -9.79 2.01 -7.01
N GLU A 19 -9.86 1.78 -5.70
CA GLU A 19 -9.05 2.47 -4.70
C GLU A 19 -7.76 1.72 -4.35
N ILE A 20 -6.69 2.48 -4.16
CA ILE A 20 -5.45 2.00 -3.54
C ILE A 20 -5.48 2.38 -2.07
N TRP A 21 -5.36 1.41 -1.16
CA TRP A 21 -5.41 1.65 0.28
C TRP A 21 -4.04 1.61 0.91
N GLY A 22 -3.65 2.68 1.62
CA GLY A 22 -2.29 2.82 2.13
C GLY A 22 -1.88 1.71 3.11
N GLY A 23 -2.77 1.39 4.05
CA GLY A 23 -2.51 0.31 5.01
C GLY A 23 -2.37 -1.07 4.34
N THR A 24 -3.23 -1.37 3.38
CA THR A 24 -3.18 -2.62 2.61
C THR A 24 -1.88 -2.72 1.80
N THR A 25 -1.46 -1.63 1.16
CA THR A 25 -0.22 -1.57 0.39
C THR A 25 1.00 -1.84 1.26
N TYR A 26 1.09 -1.22 2.44
CA TYR A 26 2.21 -1.47 3.35
C TYR A 26 2.18 -2.88 3.98
N ALA A 27 1.01 -3.42 4.27
CA ALA A 27 0.86 -4.80 4.72
C ALA A 27 1.27 -5.81 3.64
N LEU A 28 0.92 -5.56 2.38
CA LEU A 28 1.37 -6.39 1.26
C LEU A 28 2.89 -6.26 1.03
N ALA A 29 3.44 -5.05 1.16
CA ALA A 29 4.87 -4.82 1.08
C ALA A 29 5.65 -5.56 2.17
N SER A 30 5.17 -5.57 3.41
CA SER A 30 5.81 -6.32 4.50
C SER A 30 5.73 -7.84 4.25
N PHE A 31 4.60 -8.33 3.73
CA PHE A 31 4.46 -9.71 3.31
C PHE A 31 5.48 -10.10 2.22
N TYR A 32 5.69 -9.28 1.20
CA TYR A 32 6.73 -9.53 0.19
C TYR A 32 8.13 -9.64 0.82
N ILE A 33 8.46 -8.77 1.78
CA ILE A 33 9.73 -8.83 2.51
C ILE A 33 9.85 -10.16 3.28
N LEU A 34 8.79 -10.59 3.97
CA LEU A 34 8.75 -11.89 4.66
C LEU A 34 8.92 -13.08 3.69
N MET A 35 8.48 -12.94 2.45
CA MET A 35 8.63 -13.94 1.38
C MET A 35 9.98 -13.83 0.63
N ASN A 36 10.98 -13.11 1.16
CA ASN A 36 12.28 -12.86 0.52
C ASN A 36 12.20 -12.04 -0.79
N GLN A 37 11.06 -11.42 -1.09
CA GLN A 37 10.86 -10.56 -2.25
C GLN A 37 11.07 -9.10 -1.88
N ARG A 38 12.25 -8.77 -1.34
CA ARG A 38 12.54 -7.44 -0.78
C ARG A 38 12.32 -6.33 -1.80
N ARG A 39 12.79 -6.51 -3.05
CA ARG A 39 12.64 -5.53 -4.13
C ARG A 39 11.17 -5.22 -4.40
N GLN A 40 10.35 -6.25 -4.63
CA GLN A 40 8.91 -6.11 -4.86
C GLN A 40 8.20 -5.42 -3.68
N GLY A 41 8.60 -5.73 -2.43
CA GLY A 41 8.07 -5.08 -1.25
C GLY A 41 8.34 -3.57 -1.24
N PHE A 42 9.58 -3.15 -1.51
CA PHE A 42 9.92 -1.72 -1.58
C PHE A 42 9.28 -1.01 -2.77
N GLU A 43 9.22 -1.63 -3.95
CA GLU A 43 8.54 -1.06 -5.14
C GLU A 43 7.05 -0.85 -4.88
N THR A 44 6.39 -1.82 -4.22
CA THR A 44 4.98 -1.71 -3.82
C THR A 44 4.75 -0.55 -2.86
N ALA A 45 5.59 -0.43 -1.82
CA ALA A 45 5.52 0.66 -0.85
C ALA A 45 5.86 2.04 -1.46
N GLN A 46 6.80 2.08 -2.41
CA GLN A 46 7.22 3.29 -3.11
C GLN A 46 6.06 3.91 -3.90
N GLY A 47 5.25 3.10 -4.59
CA GLY A 47 4.09 3.60 -5.34
C GLY A 47 3.10 4.37 -4.45
N TRP A 48 2.87 3.88 -3.24
CA TRP A 48 2.06 4.60 -2.25
C TRP A 48 2.73 5.90 -1.78
N TYR A 49 4.02 5.85 -1.46
CA TYR A 49 4.78 7.05 -1.05
C TYR A 49 4.74 8.14 -2.13
N GLN A 50 5.04 7.81 -3.38
CA GLN A 50 5.02 8.77 -4.50
C GLN A 50 3.61 9.34 -4.71
N SER A 51 2.58 8.50 -4.64
CA SER A 51 1.19 8.96 -4.76
C SER A 51 0.82 9.93 -3.64
N CYS A 52 1.00 9.53 -2.38
CA CYS A 52 0.59 10.33 -1.23
C CYS A 52 1.44 11.60 -1.06
N TRP A 53 2.76 11.48 -1.19
CA TRP A 53 3.71 12.52 -0.82
C TRP A 53 4.06 13.44 -1.99
N GLU A 54 4.33 12.87 -3.17
CA GLU A 54 4.80 13.64 -4.33
C GLU A 54 3.66 14.13 -5.22
N LYS A 55 2.66 13.28 -5.52
CA LYS A 55 1.55 13.63 -6.42
C LYS A 55 0.48 14.47 -5.71
N PHE A 56 -0.02 14.03 -4.56
CA PHE A 56 -1.14 14.68 -3.87
C PHE A 56 -0.72 15.63 -2.73
N GLY A 57 0.54 15.62 -2.31
CA GLY A 57 1.05 16.52 -1.27
C GLY A 57 0.41 16.32 0.11
N LEU A 58 -0.02 15.10 0.43
CA LEU A 58 -0.75 14.75 1.65
C LEU A 58 0.19 14.34 2.80
N GLN A 59 1.40 14.92 2.84
CA GLN A 59 2.30 14.75 3.98
C GLN A 59 1.62 15.13 5.29
N TYR A 60 1.82 14.31 6.34
CA TYR A 60 1.20 14.45 7.67
C TYR A 60 -0.33 14.34 7.71
N GLN A 61 -0.94 14.00 6.58
CA GLN A 61 -2.38 13.91 6.39
C GLN A 61 -2.75 12.68 5.56
N THR A 62 -1.92 11.63 5.64
CA THR A 62 -2.00 10.44 4.80
C THR A 62 -3.43 9.86 4.81
N PRO A 63 -4.07 9.74 3.63
CA PRO A 63 -5.44 9.29 3.54
C PRO A 63 -5.54 7.77 3.69
N GLU A 64 -6.76 7.30 3.85
CA GLU A 64 -7.06 5.88 3.77
C GLU A 64 -6.80 5.32 2.37
N ALA A 65 -7.37 6.01 1.38
CA ALA A 65 -7.43 5.55 0.01
C ALA A 65 -7.14 6.68 -0.97
N ILE A 66 -6.51 6.31 -2.08
CA ILE A 66 -6.21 7.19 -3.22
C ILE A 66 -6.72 6.50 -4.48
N THR A 67 -7.33 7.30 -5.35
CA THR A 67 -7.67 6.97 -6.74
C THR A 67 -6.89 7.91 -7.67
N ASP A 68 -7.07 7.79 -8.99
CA ASP A 68 -6.38 8.69 -9.91
C ASP A 68 -6.73 10.19 -9.69
N ARG A 69 -7.96 10.48 -9.25
CA ARG A 69 -8.48 11.86 -9.13
C ARG A 69 -8.78 12.31 -7.71
N TYR A 70 -9.11 11.38 -6.81
CA TYR A 70 -9.62 11.70 -5.48
C TYR A 70 -8.94 10.88 -4.39
N TYR A 71 -8.94 11.40 -3.17
CA TYR A 71 -8.50 10.71 -1.96
C TYR A 71 -9.65 10.66 -0.95
N ARG A 72 -9.64 9.66 -0.07
CA ARG A 72 -10.70 9.44 0.93
C ARG A 72 -10.12 9.32 2.33
N ALA A 73 -10.81 9.93 3.30
CA ALA A 73 -10.52 9.88 4.72
C ALA A 73 -9.05 10.26 5.06
N ILE A 74 -8.75 11.55 4.96
CA ILE A 74 -7.47 12.16 5.32
C ILE A 74 -7.12 11.90 6.79
N GLY A 75 -5.82 11.74 7.09
CA GLY A 75 -5.33 11.58 8.48
C GLY A 75 -5.72 10.23 9.09
N TYR A 76 -5.65 9.17 8.29
CA TYR A 76 -6.16 7.86 8.67
C TYR A 76 -5.12 7.00 9.41
N MET A 77 -5.60 6.06 10.22
CA MET A 77 -4.73 5.21 11.05
C MET A 77 -4.05 4.09 10.25
N ARG A 78 -4.73 3.51 9.24
CA ARG A 78 -4.26 2.30 8.53
C ARG A 78 -2.87 2.44 7.87
N PRO A 79 -2.46 3.58 7.28
CA PRO A 79 -1.12 3.78 6.76
C PRO A 79 0.03 3.61 7.78
N LEU A 80 -0.24 3.58 9.09
CA LEU A 80 0.76 3.22 10.12
C LEU A 80 1.27 1.79 9.97
N ALA A 81 0.63 0.95 9.15
CA ALA A 81 1.09 -0.39 8.78
C ALA A 81 2.49 -0.41 8.14
N ILE A 82 3.05 0.74 7.72
CA ILE A 82 4.46 0.84 7.28
C ILE A 82 5.44 0.25 8.29
N TRP A 83 5.16 0.35 9.59
CA TRP A 83 6.01 -0.24 10.64
C TRP A 83 6.07 -1.77 10.59
N ALA A 84 5.08 -2.43 9.98
CA ALA A 84 5.16 -3.87 9.72
C ALA A 84 6.30 -4.23 8.76
N MET A 85 6.67 -3.32 7.84
CA MET A 85 7.84 -3.52 6.97
C MET A 85 9.13 -3.49 7.79
N GLN A 86 9.25 -2.57 8.75
CA GLN A 86 10.42 -2.52 9.63
C GLN A 86 10.56 -3.81 10.42
N TRP A 87 9.47 -4.29 11.01
CA TRP A 87 9.45 -5.56 11.72
C TRP A 87 9.86 -6.74 10.82
N ALA A 88 9.32 -6.80 9.59
CA ALA A 88 9.68 -7.83 8.61
C ALA A 88 11.18 -7.80 8.25
N LEU A 89 11.80 -6.61 8.14
CA LEU A 89 13.23 -6.47 7.89
C LEU A 89 14.07 -6.97 9.07
N GLU A 90 13.67 -6.66 10.30
CA GLU A 90 14.35 -7.12 11.52
C GLU A 90 14.30 -8.63 11.65
N MET A 91 13.13 -9.24 11.45
CA MET A 91 12.99 -10.70 11.44
C MET A 91 13.91 -11.36 10.42
N LYS A 92 14.02 -10.78 9.21
CA LYS A 92 14.90 -11.30 8.17
C LYS A 92 16.37 -11.16 8.52
N LYS A 93 16.75 -10.10 9.22
CA LYS A 93 18.12 -9.89 9.71
C LYS A 93 18.48 -10.88 10.83
N SER A 94 17.55 -11.21 11.72
CA SER A 94 17.78 -12.16 12.81
C SER A 94 17.82 -13.63 12.37
N ASN A 95 17.19 -13.97 11.25
CA ASN A 95 17.17 -15.32 10.69
C ASN A 95 18.33 -15.61 9.70
N MET A 96 19.30 -14.70 9.60
CA MET A 96 20.50 -14.80 8.76
C MET A 96 21.73 -14.91 9.65
#